data_AF-A0A0E1NCB6-F1
#
_entry.id   AF-A0A0E1NCB6-F1
#
_cell.length_a   1.000
_cell.length_b   1.000
_cell.length_c   1.000
_cell.angle_alpha   90.00
_cell.angle_beta   90.00
_cell.angle_gamma   90.00
#
_symmetry.space_group_name_H-M   'P 1'
#
loop_
_entity.id
_entity.type
_entity.pdbx_description
1 polymer ?
#
loop_
_entity_poly.entity_id
_entity_poly.type
_entity_poly.pdbx_seq_one_letter_code
_entity_poly.pdbx_strand_id
1 'polypeptide(L)'
;MKKQVLATVLLGSLFCASGYAAQIVAVTASGYDSEKGHVPANVADGDVKTRWAASGESWVQLELDKEQSIENILIVPFKPTERKLKFSIFYSNDGKNWQPLAEGLETSSADKNGEKLTFTPVTAKYIKLDTFGTDVNNWSAINEIAINSAAALPSRAIK
;
A
#
# COMPACT_ATOMS: atom_id res chain seq x y z
N MET A 1 -6.13 19.99 -20.61
CA MET A 1 -5.92 20.54 -19.26
C MET A 1 -6.38 19.49 -18.25
N LYS A 2 -5.44 18.75 -17.64
CA LYS A 2 -5.75 17.65 -16.73
C LYS A 2 -6.24 18.22 -15.40
N LYS A 3 -7.50 17.95 -15.04
CA LYS A 3 -8.09 18.38 -13.76
C LYS A 3 -7.42 17.59 -12.63
N GLN A 4 -6.57 18.26 -11.85
CA GLN A 4 -6.17 17.74 -10.55
C GLN A 4 -7.36 17.92 -9.61
N VAL A 5 -7.90 16.82 -9.10
CA VAL A 5 -8.93 16.85 -8.04
C VAL A 5 -8.21 16.54 -6.75
N LEU A 6 -8.01 17.57 -5.93
CA LEU A 6 -7.54 17.43 -4.56
C LEU A 6 -8.78 17.20 -3.68
N ALA A 7 -9.04 15.93 -3.33
CA ALA A 7 -10.10 15.59 -2.39
C ALA A 7 -9.50 15.47 -0.99
N THR A 8 -9.55 16.56 -0.22
CA THR A 8 -9.20 16.53 1.20
C THR A 8 -10.45 16.15 1.99
N VAL A 9 -10.53 14.89 2.43
CA VAL A 9 -11.51 14.45 3.42
C VAL A 9 -10.78 14.33 4.76
N LEU A 10 -11.16 15.15 5.74
CA LEU A 10 -10.76 14.93 7.12
C LEU A 10 -11.47 13.66 7.61
N LEU A 11 -10.73 12.55 7.73
CA LEU A 11 -11.21 11.38 8.45
C LEU A 11 -11.15 11.65 9.95
N GLY A 12 -12.27 12.14 10.48
CA GLY A 12 -12.54 12.14 11.90
C GLY A 12 -13.16 10.80 12.32
N SER A 13 -12.36 9.93 12.92
CA SER A 13 -12.89 8.80 13.70
C SER A 13 -12.01 8.57 14.92
N LEU A 14 -12.59 8.87 16.08
CA LEU A 14 -12.13 8.40 17.39
C LEU A 14 -12.20 6.87 17.38
N PHE A 15 -11.07 6.22 17.15
CA PHE A 15 -10.82 4.88 17.66
C PHE A 15 -9.67 5.01 18.66
N CYS A 16 -9.84 4.41 19.85
CA CYS A 16 -8.70 4.02 20.66
C CYS A 16 -7.89 3.00 19.85
N ALA A 17 -7.06 3.50 18.94
CA ALA A 17 -6.04 2.70 18.30
C ALA A 17 -5.04 2.37 19.40
N SER A 18 -4.96 1.08 19.73
CA SER A 18 -3.72 0.54 20.24
C SER A 18 -2.60 1.08 19.33
N GLY A 19 -1.67 1.84 19.90
CA GLY A 19 -0.72 2.70 19.16
C GLY A 19 0.35 1.94 18.39
N TYR A 20 -0.04 0.99 17.55
CA TYR A 20 0.87 0.05 16.92
C TYR A 20 0.99 0.21 15.40
N ALA A 21 -0.03 0.66 14.67
CA ALA A 21 0.09 0.96 13.23
C ALA A 21 0.31 2.46 12.97
N ALA A 22 1.15 2.79 12.00
CA ALA A 22 1.37 4.19 11.60
C ALA A 22 0.11 4.75 10.92
N GLN A 23 -0.20 6.02 11.21
CA GLN A 23 -1.38 6.66 10.64
C GLN A 23 -1.09 7.15 9.22
N ILE A 24 -1.85 6.62 8.24
CA ILE A 24 -1.81 7.08 6.85
C ILE A 24 -2.81 8.25 6.73
N VAL A 25 -2.32 9.43 6.33
CA VAL A 25 -3.12 10.67 6.24
C VAL A 25 -3.50 11.04 4.81
N ALA A 26 -2.79 10.52 3.82
CA ALA A 26 -3.15 10.67 2.42
C ALA A 26 -2.71 9.47 1.59
N VAL A 27 -3.50 9.14 0.58
CA VAL A 27 -3.15 8.15 -0.44
C VAL A 27 -3.32 8.77 -1.82
N THR A 28 -2.30 8.66 -2.67
CA THR A 28 -2.33 9.08 -4.08
C THR A 28 -1.91 7.92 -4.97
N ALA A 29 -2.27 7.96 -6.26
CA ALA A 29 -1.90 6.90 -7.20
C ALA A 29 -1.70 7.45 -8.62
N SER A 30 -1.07 6.65 -9.48
CA SER A 30 -0.93 6.93 -10.92
C SER A 30 -2.28 7.09 -11.64
N GLY A 31 -3.29 6.37 -11.15
CA GLY A 31 -4.64 6.32 -11.68
C GLY A 31 -5.49 5.32 -10.89
N TYR A 32 -6.74 5.13 -11.31
CA TYR A 32 -7.63 4.13 -10.72
C TYR A 32 -8.78 3.75 -11.67
N ASP A 33 -9.42 2.60 -11.45
CA ASP A 33 -10.68 2.23 -12.09
C ASP A 33 -11.83 3.10 -11.54
N SER A 34 -12.13 4.17 -12.29
CA SER A 34 -13.17 5.12 -11.94
C SER A 34 -14.59 4.62 -12.18
N GLU A 35 -14.78 3.63 -13.05
CA GLU A 35 -16.10 3.07 -13.33
C GLU A 35 -16.58 2.19 -12.17
N LYS A 36 -15.65 1.49 -11.52
CA LYS A 36 -15.93 0.65 -10.35
C LYS A 36 -15.66 1.32 -9.00
N GLY A 37 -15.13 2.54 -9.00
CA GLY A 37 -14.83 3.28 -7.78
C GLY A 37 -13.69 2.66 -6.96
N HIS A 38 -12.72 2.02 -7.61
CA HIS A 38 -11.55 1.43 -6.94
C HIS A 38 -10.49 2.49 -6.64
N VAL A 39 -10.89 3.53 -5.91
CA VAL A 39 -10.10 4.72 -5.63
C VAL A 39 -8.87 4.42 -4.76
N PRO A 40 -7.81 5.26 -4.78
CA PRO A 40 -6.59 5.02 -4.01
C PRO A 40 -6.81 4.89 -2.50
N ALA A 41 -7.73 5.69 -1.94
CA ALA A 41 -8.01 5.69 -0.50
C ALA A 41 -8.50 4.34 0.04
N ASN A 42 -9.08 3.48 -0.81
CA ASN A 42 -9.53 2.15 -0.43
C ASN A 42 -8.38 1.23 0.02
N VAL A 43 -7.12 1.56 -0.27
CA VAL A 43 -5.98 0.74 0.17
C VAL A 43 -5.64 0.91 1.65
N ALA A 44 -6.29 1.84 2.34
CA ALA A 44 -5.97 2.20 3.73
C ALA A 44 -7.22 2.62 4.51
N ASP A 45 -8.39 2.07 4.17
CA ASP A 45 -9.68 2.42 4.79
C ASP A 45 -10.10 1.45 5.92
N GLY A 46 -9.32 0.40 6.15
CA GLY A 46 -9.56 -0.66 7.12
C GLY A 46 -10.53 -1.75 6.62
N ASP A 47 -10.99 -1.71 5.37
CA ASP A 47 -11.96 -2.64 4.81
C ASP A 47 -11.38 -3.46 3.66
N VAL A 48 -10.97 -4.70 3.96
CA VAL A 48 -10.46 -5.68 2.98
C VAL A 48 -11.43 -6.04 1.84
N LYS A 49 -12.68 -5.56 1.85
CA LYS A 49 -13.67 -5.74 0.77
C LYS A 49 -13.58 -4.64 -0.29
N THR A 50 -13.06 -3.46 0.05
CA THR A 50 -12.75 -2.40 -0.91
C THR A 50 -11.34 -2.63 -1.46
N ARG A 51 -10.97 -1.89 -2.51
CA ARG A 51 -9.63 -1.96 -3.10
C ARG A 51 -9.31 -0.74 -3.93
N TRP A 52 -8.03 -0.40 -4.00
CA TRP A 52 -7.49 0.36 -5.12
C TRP A 52 -7.24 -0.59 -6.29
N ALA A 53 -7.46 -0.12 -7.53
CA ALA A 53 -7.11 -0.88 -8.72
C ALA A 53 -6.71 0.02 -9.89
N ALA A 54 -5.62 -0.32 -10.58
CA ALA A 54 -5.15 0.35 -11.80
C ALA A 54 -4.54 -0.67 -12.78
N SER A 55 -4.54 -0.35 -14.07
CA SER A 55 -4.04 -1.23 -15.14
C SER A 55 -2.74 -0.71 -15.75
N GLY A 56 -1.84 -1.62 -16.12
CA GLY A 56 -0.51 -1.29 -16.61
C GLY A 56 0.45 -0.95 -15.47
N GLU A 57 1.65 -0.49 -15.80
CA GLU A 57 2.60 0.00 -14.80
C GLU A 57 1.99 1.16 -14.03
N SER A 58 1.82 0.96 -12.72
CA SER A 58 1.03 1.82 -11.86
C SER A 58 1.73 2.02 -10.53
N TRP A 59 1.35 3.05 -9.78
CA TRP A 59 1.88 3.25 -8.44
C TRP A 59 0.80 3.71 -7.47
N VAL A 60 0.98 3.37 -6.21
CA VAL A 60 0.21 3.90 -5.07
C VAL A 60 1.18 4.39 -4.00
N GLN A 61 0.93 5.59 -3.49
CA GLN A 61 1.76 6.27 -2.52
C GLN A 61 0.95 6.57 -1.26
N LEU A 62 1.53 6.25 -0.12
CA LEU A 62 1.00 6.49 1.22
C LEU A 62 1.83 7.57 1.89
N GLU A 63 1.17 8.62 2.39
CA GLU A 63 1.76 9.63 3.27
C GLU A 63 1.35 9.33 4.71
N LEU A 64 2.34 9.24 5.59
CA LEU A 64 2.15 9.13 7.03
C LEU A 64 1.94 10.50 7.68
N ASP A 65 1.29 10.50 8.83
CA ASP A 65 1.07 11.69 9.66
C ASP A 65 2.37 12.45 9.97
N LYS A 66 3.45 11.70 10.18
CA LYS A 66 4.79 12.21 10.47
C LYS A 66 5.85 11.26 9.96
N GLU A 67 7.05 11.80 9.81
CA GLU A 67 8.26 11.00 9.66
C GLU A 67 8.45 10.12 10.90
N GLN A 68 8.64 8.81 10.70
CA GLN A 68 8.79 7.84 11.78
C GLN A 68 9.56 6.60 11.30
N SER A 69 10.01 5.77 12.24
CA SER A 69 10.58 4.46 11.93
C SER A 69 9.51 3.57 11.30
N ILE A 70 9.85 2.94 10.18
CA ILE A 70 9.02 1.97 9.46
C ILE A 70 9.77 0.65 9.43
N GLU A 71 9.12 -0.40 9.94
CA GLU A 71 9.73 -1.71 10.19
C GLU A 71 9.03 -2.83 9.42
N ASN A 72 7.76 -2.63 9.10
CA ASN A 72 7.00 -3.58 8.29
C ASN A 72 5.87 -2.93 7.50
N ILE A 73 5.46 -3.64 6.45
CA ILE A 73 4.29 -3.34 5.64
C ILE A 73 3.44 -4.62 5.60
N LEU A 74 2.19 -4.52 6.03
CA LEU A 74 1.18 -5.52 5.74
C LEU A 74 0.54 -5.18 4.40
N ILE A 75 0.51 -6.14 3.47
CA ILE A 75 -0.16 -6.01 2.18
C ILE A 75 -1.20 -7.12 2.01
N VAL A 76 -2.43 -6.75 1.65
CA VAL A 76 -3.50 -7.67 1.27
C VAL A 76 -3.86 -7.41 -0.20
N PRO A 77 -3.26 -8.16 -1.16
CA PRO A 77 -3.59 -8.00 -2.57
C PRO A 77 -5.00 -8.54 -2.87
N PHE A 78 -5.62 -8.07 -3.96
CA PHE A 78 -6.90 -8.61 -4.41
C PHE A 78 -6.75 -10.07 -4.86
N LYS A 79 -7.65 -10.95 -4.40
CA LYS A 79 -7.59 -12.41 -4.63
C LYS A 79 -6.23 -13.01 -4.25
N PRO A 80 -5.83 -12.87 -2.97
CA PRO A 80 -4.47 -13.16 -2.50
C PRO A 80 -4.08 -14.64 -2.56
N THR A 81 -5.01 -15.56 -2.85
CA THR A 81 -4.74 -16.99 -3.02
C THR A 81 -4.79 -17.44 -4.49
N GLU A 82 -5.10 -16.52 -5.41
CA GLU A 82 -5.26 -16.82 -6.84
C GLU A 82 -4.30 -16.03 -7.73
N ARG A 83 -3.60 -15.02 -7.18
CA ARG A 83 -2.83 -14.04 -7.95
C ARG A 83 -1.56 -13.63 -7.24
N LYS A 84 -0.51 -13.41 -8.02
CA LYS A 84 0.77 -12.85 -7.58
C LYS A 84 0.90 -11.43 -8.09
N LEU A 85 0.73 -10.44 -7.21
CA LEU A 85 1.00 -9.04 -7.52
C LEU A 85 2.51 -8.84 -7.64
N LYS A 86 2.93 -8.21 -8.74
CA LYS A 86 4.33 -7.81 -9.01
C LYS A 86 4.54 -6.37 -8.60
N PHE A 87 5.55 -6.08 -7.79
CA PHE A 87 5.77 -4.74 -7.26
C PHE A 87 7.19 -4.49 -6.74
N SER A 88 7.53 -3.21 -6.60
CA SER A 88 8.70 -2.70 -5.88
C SER A 88 8.22 -1.73 -4.80
N ILE A 89 8.95 -1.65 -3.69
CA ILE A 89 8.61 -0.77 -2.56
C ILE A 89 9.72 0.26 -2.41
N PHE A 90 9.32 1.52 -2.26
CA PHE A 90 10.21 2.64 -2.03
C PHE A 90 9.77 3.44 -0.81
N TYR A 91 10.73 4.12 -0.18
CA TYR A 91 10.48 5.07 0.90
C TYR A 91 11.04 6.45 0.54
N SER A 92 10.49 7.48 1.17
CA SER A 92 10.94 8.87 1.00
C SER A 92 10.60 9.71 2.23
N ASN A 93 11.39 10.75 2.47
CA ASN A 93 11.09 11.82 3.44
C ASN A 93 10.48 13.07 2.79
N ASP A 94 10.59 13.23 1.47
CA ASP A 94 10.15 14.45 0.76
C ASP A 94 9.10 14.19 -0.32
N GLY A 95 8.76 12.93 -0.59
CA GLY A 95 7.79 12.51 -1.61
C GLY A 95 8.29 12.70 -3.05
N LYS A 96 9.58 12.99 -3.23
CA LYS A 96 10.20 13.31 -4.53
C LYS A 96 11.41 12.44 -4.83
N ASN A 97 12.29 12.28 -3.84
CA ASN A 97 13.46 11.43 -3.91
C ASN A 97 13.15 10.09 -3.23
N TRP A 98 13.30 9.01 -3.98
CA TRP A 98 12.89 7.67 -3.58
C TRP A 98 14.09 6.75 -3.41
N GLN A 99 14.09 5.98 -2.33
CA GLN A 99 15.07 4.93 -2.07
C GLN A 99 14.35 3.58 -2.06
N PRO A 100 14.91 2.52 -2.67
CA PRO A 100 14.29 1.21 -2.67
C PRO A 100 14.37 0.57 -1.28
N LEU A 101 13.27 -0.05 -0.84
CA LEU A 101 13.25 -1.06 0.22
C LEU A 101 13.48 -2.46 -0.35
N ALA A 102 12.86 -2.73 -1.49
CA ALA A 102 12.99 -3.97 -2.25
C ALA A 102 12.41 -3.77 -3.65
N GLU A 103 12.98 -4.44 -4.64
CA GLU A 103 12.55 -4.35 -6.03
C GLU A 103 12.23 -5.73 -6.63
N GLY A 104 11.28 -5.78 -7.56
CA GLY A 104 10.95 -7.01 -8.28
C GLY A 104 10.33 -8.09 -7.39
N LEU A 105 9.55 -7.70 -6.38
CA LEU A 105 8.81 -8.62 -5.53
C LEU A 105 7.59 -9.18 -6.24
N GLU A 106 7.23 -10.40 -5.86
CA GLU A 106 5.91 -10.97 -6.09
C GLU A 106 5.27 -11.35 -4.75
N THR A 107 3.96 -11.17 -4.60
CA THR A 107 3.22 -11.82 -3.52
C THR A 107 3.23 -13.34 -3.73
N SER A 108 3.24 -14.09 -2.64
CA SER A 108 3.37 -15.56 -2.57
C SER A 108 2.13 -16.31 -3.08
N SER A 109 0.97 -15.64 -3.14
CA SER A 109 -0.33 -16.24 -3.47
C SER A 109 -0.78 -17.35 -2.51
N ALA A 110 -0.44 -17.25 -1.22
CA ALA A 110 -0.65 -18.34 -0.24
C ALA A 110 -1.69 -18.04 0.86
N ASP A 111 -1.60 -16.89 1.54
CA ASP A 111 -2.46 -16.57 2.70
C ASP A 111 -3.56 -15.56 2.32
N LYS A 112 -4.81 -15.89 2.66
CA LYS A 112 -5.96 -15.02 2.45
C LYS A 112 -5.89 -13.71 3.24
N ASN A 113 -5.11 -13.69 4.32
CA ASN A 113 -4.92 -12.53 5.18
C ASN A 113 -3.79 -11.60 4.70
N GLY A 114 -3.16 -11.92 3.55
CA GLY A 114 -2.07 -11.14 2.99
C GLY A 114 -0.71 -11.50 3.58
N GLU A 115 0.24 -10.58 3.47
CA GLU A 115 1.64 -10.81 3.83
C GLU A 115 2.18 -9.66 4.68
N LYS A 116 2.89 -10.00 5.76
CA LYS A 116 3.65 -9.02 6.55
C LYS A 116 5.10 -9.01 6.09
N LEU A 117 5.45 -7.99 5.33
CA LEU A 117 6.78 -7.76 4.79
C LEU A 117 7.62 -7.00 5.82
N THR A 118 8.77 -7.53 6.19
CA THR A 118 9.70 -6.92 7.15
C THR A 118 11.03 -6.61 6.48
N PHE A 119 11.70 -5.55 6.90
CA PHE A 119 12.96 -5.08 6.32
C PHE A 119 13.81 -4.38 7.40
N THR A 120 15.04 -4.01 7.05
CA THR A 120 15.84 -3.13 7.91
C THR A 120 15.06 -1.84 8.16
N PRO A 121 14.82 -1.43 9.42
CA PRO A 121 14.03 -0.26 9.71
C PRO A 121 14.55 0.99 8.99
N VAL A 122 13.64 1.78 8.42
CA VAL A 122 13.96 3.07 7.79
C VAL A 122 13.12 4.16 8.42
N THR A 123 13.69 5.36 8.56
CA THR A 123 12.90 6.53 8.94
C THR A 123 12.37 7.19 7.67
N ALA A 124 11.04 7.25 7.53
CA ALA A 124 10.38 7.81 6.36
C ALA A 124 9.04 8.46 6.70
N LYS A 125 8.57 9.38 5.85
CA LYS A 125 7.18 9.90 5.86
C LYS A 125 6.32 9.29 4.75
N TYR A 126 6.93 8.82 3.67
CA TYR A 126 6.21 8.29 2.51
C TYR A 126 6.66 6.88 2.18
N ILE A 127 5.71 6.06 1.77
CA ILE A 127 5.93 4.76 1.14
C ILE A 127 5.26 4.78 -0.23
N LYS A 128 5.92 4.23 -1.26
CA LYS A 128 5.37 4.08 -2.60
C LYS A 128 5.56 2.65 -3.08
N LEU A 129 4.50 2.06 -3.60
CA LEU A 129 4.56 0.79 -4.32
C LEU A 129 4.44 1.09 -5.80
N ASP A 130 5.49 0.76 -6.56
CA ASP A 130 5.39 0.66 -8.01
C ASP A 130 4.96 -0.77 -8.34
N THR A 131 3.97 -0.92 -9.22
CA THR A 131 3.23 -2.17 -9.42
C THR A 131 3.12 -2.51 -10.91
N PHE A 132 3.23 -3.80 -11.23
CA PHE A 132 3.47 -4.29 -12.60
C PHE A 132 2.43 -5.35 -13.01
N GLY A 133 1.20 -5.21 -12.54
CA GLY A 133 0.14 -6.18 -12.74
C GLY A 133 0.35 -7.47 -11.94
N THR A 134 -0.19 -8.57 -12.45
CA THR A 134 -0.10 -9.90 -11.85
C THR A 134 0.45 -10.95 -12.82
N ASP A 135 0.46 -12.20 -12.40
CA ASP A 135 0.62 -13.38 -13.25
C ASP A 135 -0.63 -13.70 -14.09
N VAL A 136 -1.79 -13.12 -13.79
CA VAL A 136 -3.05 -13.36 -14.51
C VAL A 136 -3.33 -12.30 -15.59
N ASN A 137 -3.09 -11.02 -15.27
CA ASN A 137 -3.31 -9.90 -16.20
C ASN A 137 -2.55 -8.64 -15.75
N ASN A 138 -2.68 -7.55 -16.51
CA ASN A 138 -1.99 -6.29 -16.27
C ASN A 138 -2.62 -5.40 -15.18
N TRP A 139 -3.58 -5.89 -14.40
CA TRP A 139 -4.19 -5.11 -13.31
C TRP A 139 -3.43 -5.31 -12.01
N SER A 140 -3.09 -4.19 -11.36
CA SER A 140 -2.67 -4.15 -9.97
C SER A 140 -3.87 -3.76 -9.12
N ALA A 141 -4.19 -4.60 -8.13
CA ALA A 141 -5.32 -4.36 -7.25
C ALA A 141 -4.94 -4.78 -5.82
N ILE A 142 -5.12 -3.86 -4.88
CA ILE A 142 -4.72 -4.02 -3.49
C ILE A 142 -5.92 -3.67 -2.62
N ASN A 143 -6.33 -4.63 -1.78
CA ASN A 143 -7.43 -4.44 -0.86
C ASN A 143 -6.98 -3.57 0.31
N GLU A 144 -5.83 -3.89 0.93
CA GLU A 144 -5.36 -3.18 2.12
C GLU A 144 -3.83 -3.10 2.20
N ILE A 145 -3.35 -2.01 2.77
CA ILE A 145 -1.97 -1.77 3.18
C ILE A 145 -1.98 -1.13 4.56
N ALA A 146 -1.22 -1.73 5.49
CA ALA A 146 -0.92 -1.10 6.78
C ALA A 146 0.59 -0.99 6.98
N ILE A 147 1.01 0.12 7.60
CA ILE A 147 2.41 0.40 7.93
C ILE A 147 2.61 0.15 9.43
N ASN A 148 3.71 -0.53 9.80
CA ASN A 148 3.99 -0.98 11.17
C ASN A 148 2.87 -1.86 11.75
N SER A 149 2.32 -2.79 10.98
CA SER A 149 1.25 -3.65 11.48
C SER A 149 1.70 -4.54 12.65
N ALA A 150 0.86 -4.62 13.69
CA ALA A 150 0.99 -5.59 14.78
C ALA A 150 0.33 -6.95 14.47
N ALA A 151 -0.15 -7.17 13.24
CA ALA A 151 -0.82 -8.41 12.87
C ALA A 151 0.08 -9.63 13.12
N ALA A 152 -0.51 -10.67 13.71
CA ALA A 152 0.14 -11.95 14.00
C ALA A 152 0.26 -12.85 12.76
N LEU A 153 0.80 -12.31 11.67
CA LEU A 153 1.17 -13.06 10.46
C LEU A 153 2.67 -13.42 10.49
N PRO A 154 3.07 -14.51 9.82
CA PRO A 154 4.48 -14.80 9.57
C PRO A 154 5.19 -13.61 8.93
N SER A 155 6.35 -13.25 9.45
CA SER A 155 7.18 -12.20 8.85
C SER A 155 7.90 -12.73 7.62
N ARG A 156 7.74 -12.04 6.49
CA ARG A 156 8.51 -12.26 5.26
C ARG A 156 9.58 -11.18 5.16
N ALA A 157 10.84 -11.55 5.36
CA ALA A 157 11.96 -10.63 5.16
C ALA A 157 12.14 -10.29 3.67
N ILE A 158 12.24 -9.00 3.36
CA ILE A 158 12.55 -8.47 2.03
C ILE A 158 13.84 -7.63 2.09
N LYS A 159 14.48 -7.44 0.93
CA LYS A 159 15.72 -6.69 0.75
C LYS A 159 15.78 -6.07 -0.65
#